data_AF-A0A956MNF6-F1
#
_entry.id   AF-A0A956MNF6-F1
#
_cell.length_a   1.000
_cell.length_b   1.000
_cell.length_c   1.000
_cell.angle_alpha   90.00
_cell.angle_beta   90.00
_cell.angle_gamma   90.00
#
_symmetry.space_group_name_H-M   'P 1'
#
loop_
_entity.id
_entity.type
_entity.pdbx_description
1 polymer ?
#
loop_
_entity_poly.entity_id
_entity_poly.type
_entity_poly.pdbx_seq_one_letter_code
_entity_poly.pdbx_strand_id
1 'polypeptide(L)'
;MPVLTNTPRSQRLQKYRKMVDLIAMVMPHLPVELAGESAKQRIAHLVTSLPATSGCGFEVRLGNQADQVDFCLRAMASEGGREAFSEYEPVAASPPANQAKWHALREFCLHWCDPSSPILDHVNNVWLEFDLDQSAFRRQAPSVFFDVGEDAVFESQWIVTEALSILRALPADQQTEQALHRCLSALPARAGIYYLGAMLARPQQPVRLCLKMPVLAISTFLKKIGWRGNVSAIKYEIEAVPNCAESIVLGLDLQDIANSKIGVEIKPRSERDWPSLLDALVAQKACTPAKRDALMQWPGQDSALFQSPQNWHLQPPDTAFEAEIAHVRRLNHIKYAFDTAGLLEVKAYLYAGFLWRTGNVDDQASSA
;
A
#
# COMPACT_ATOMS: atom_id res chain seq x y z
N MET A 1 17.70 -25.06 -21.16
CA MET A 1 17.99 -24.61 -19.78
C MET A 1 19.22 -23.74 -19.82
N PRO A 2 19.12 -22.41 -19.65
CA PRO A 2 20.31 -21.59 -19.50
C PRO A 2 20.90 -21.84 -18.11
N VAL A 3 22.20 -22.14 -18.10
CA VAL A 3 23.01 -22.33 -16.90
C VAL A 3 23.05 -20.99 -16.15
N LEU A 4 22.45 -20.94 -14.96
CA LEU A 4 22.62 -19.84 -14.02
C LEU A 4 24.10 -19.78 -13.64
N THR A 5 24.83 -18.83 -14.24
CA THR A 5 26.24 -18.60 -13.92
C THR A 5 26.37 -18.19 -12.45
N ASN A 6 27.28 -18.84 -11.73
CA ASN A 6 27.62 -18.59 -10.32
C ASN A 6 28.31 -17.22 -10.16
N THR A 7 27.56 -16.13 -10.29
CA THR A 7 28.04 -14.80 -9.90
C THR A 7 28.07 -14.74 -8.36
N PRO A 8 29.20 -14.37 -7.73
CA PRO A 8 29.33 -14.27 -6.27
C PRO A 8 28.25 -13.37 -5.65
N ARG A 9 27.70 -13.77 -4.49
CA ARG A 9 26.61 -13.05 -3.77
C ARG A 9 26.94 -11.56 -3.53
N SER A 10 28.21 -11.23 -3.29
CA SER A 10 28.68 -9.85 -3.09
C SER A 10 28.64 -8.97 -4.36
N GLN A 11 28.73 -9.55 -5.55
CA GLN A 11 28.60 -8.82 -6.83
C GLN A 11 27.14 -8.64 -7.27
N ARG A 12 26.22 -9.50 -6.81
CA ARG A 12 24.77 -9.31 -7.04
C ARG A 12 24.20 -8.16 -6.21
N LEU A 13 24.70 -7.94 -5.00
CA LEU A 13 24.20 -6.88 -4.11
C LEU A 13 24.64 -5.45 -4.52
N GLN A 14 25.73 -5.32 -5.31
CA GLN A 14 26.12 -4.05 -5.93
C GLN A 14 25.24 -3.66 -7.13
N LYS A 15 24.41 -4.60 -7.60
CA LYS A 15 23.50 -4.51 -8.74
C LYS A 15 22.11 -4.04 -8.32
N TYR A 16 21.96 -3.34 -7.21
CA TYR A 16 20.69 -2.71 -6.85
C TYR A 16 20.99 -1.28 -6.42
N ARG A 17 20.42 -0.29 -7.13
CA ARG A 17 20.26 1.05 -6.56
C ARG A 17 19.52 0.90 -5.23
N LYS A 18 19.76 1.82 -4.29
CA LYS A 18 19.09 1.74 -2.99
C LYS A 18 17.77 2.48 -3.07
N MET A 19 16.82 2.14 -2.21
CA MET A 19 15.58 2.93 -2.09
C MET A 19 15.85 4.42 -1.79
N VAL A 20 17.02 4.71 -1.19
CA VAL A 20 17.60 6.05 -1.05
C VAL A 20 17.59 6.87 -2.34
N ASP A 21 17.92 6.25 -3.48
CA ASP A 21 18.01 6.96 -4.76
C ASP A 21 16.63 7.42 -5.24
N LEU A 22 15.62 6.55 -5.11
CA LEU A 22 14.24 6.92 -5.41
C LEU A 22 13.75 8.04 -4.48
N ILE A 23 14.05 7.93 -3.19
CA ILE A 23 13.68 8.96 -2.22
C ILE A 23 14.36 10.30 -2.48
N ALA A 24 15.65 10.31 -2.81
CA ALA A 24 16.37 11.54 -3.12
C ALA A 24 15.77 12.30 -4.30
N MET A 25 15.16 11.60 -5.27
CA MET A 25 14.49 12.22 -6.41
C MET A 25 13.11 12.81 -6.04
N VAL A 26 12.34 12.14 -5.18
CA VAL A 26 10.96 12.56 -4.88
C VAL A 26 10.85 13.57 -3.74
N MET A 27 11.79 13.52 -2.80
CA MET A 27 11.74 14.31 -1.57
C MET A 27 11.77 15.84 -1.77
N PRO A 28 12.50 16.38 -2.77
CA PRO A 28 12.43 17.81 -3.10
C PRO A 28 11.03 18.28 -3.53
N HIS A 29 10.20 17.37 -4.04
CA HIS A 29 8.86 17.66 -4.51
C HIS A 29 7.77 17.46 -3.46
N LEU A 30 8.08 16.88 -2.31
CA LEU A 30 7.13 16.71 -1.21
C LEU A 30 7.03 18.03 -0.43
N PRO A 31 5.90 18.77 -0.49
CA PRO A 31 5.80 20.08 0.16
C PRO A 31 5.92 19.99 1.69
N VAL A 32 6.40 21.07 2.31
CA VAL A 32 6.66 21.11 3.76
C VAL A 32 5.38 21.02 4.59
N GLU A 33 4.26 21.47 4.03
CA GLU A 33 2.92 21.39 4.63
C GLU A 33 2.42 19.94 4.76
N LEU A 34 2.94 19.04 3.91
CA LEU A 34 2.61 17.61 3.91
C LEU A 34 3.64 16.79 4.69
N ALA A 35 4.90 17.18 4.62
CA ALA A 35 5.99 16.56 5.35
C ALA A 35 7.03 17.61 5.75
N GLY A 36 7.09 17.93 7.04
CA GLY A 36 8.16 18.75 7.60
C GLY A 36 9.50 18.05 7.53
N GLU A 37 10.57 18.82 7.76
CA GLU A 37 11.95 18.33 7.65
C GLU A 37 12.21 17.12 8.58
N SER A 38 11.57 17.09 9.76
CA SER A 38 11.71 15.97 10.69
C SER A 38 11.16 14.66 10.09
N ALA A 39 10.03 14.70 9.40
CA ALA A 39 9.42 13.56 8.74
C ALA A 39 10.28 13.07 7.57
N LYS A 40 10.76 14.02 6.75
CA LYS A 40 11.67 13.73 5.63
C LYS A 40 12.95 13.02 6.10
N GLN A 41 13.54 13.46 7.21
CA GLN A 41 14.72 12.82 7.79
C GLN A 41 14.45 11.40 8.30
N ARG A 42 13.27 11.15 8.91
CA ARG A 42 12.88 9.78 9.32
C ARG A 42 12.76 8.86 8.13
N ILE A 43 12.12 9.32 7.05
CA ILE A 43 11.98 8.56 5.80
C ILE A 43 13.36 8.30 5.17
N ALA A 44 14.18 9.33 5.00
CA ALA A 44 15.53 9.22 4.43
C ALA A 44 16.39 8.21 5.20
N HIS A 45 16.28 8.20 6.53
CA HIS A 45 16.97 7.23 7.36
C HIS A 45 16.43 5.81 7.17
N LEU A 46 15.11 5.62 7.19
CA LEU A 46 14.47 4.30 6.98
C LEU A 46 14.92 3.65 5.66
N VAL A 47 14.89 4.41 4.56
CA VAL A 47 15.16 3.84 3.23
C VAL A 47 16.63 3.47 3.00
N THR A 48 17.55 3.87 3.89
CA THR A 48 18.96 3.44 3.82
C THR A 48 19.15 1.95 4.01
N SER A 49 18.22 1.29 4.69
CA SER A 49 18.24 -0.15 4.93
C SER A 49 17.31 -0.93 4.01
N LEU A 50 16.46 -0.29 3.20
CA LEU A 50 15.48 -1.01 2.38
C LEU A 50 16.04 -1.34 0.99
N PRO A 51 15.69 -2.50 0.40
CA PRO A 51 16.01 -2.78 -0.99
C PRO A 51 15.27 -1.80 -1.91
N ALA A 52 15.80 -1.53 -3.10
CA ALA A 52 15.05 -0.77 -4.09
C ALA A 52 13.85 -1.57 -4.59
N THR A 53 12.78 -0.83 -4.87
CA THR A 53 11.57 -1.37 -5.48
C THR A 53 11.02 -0.34 -6.48
N SER A 54 9.91 -0.68 -7.13
CA SER A 54 9.34 0.10 -8.23
C SER A 54 8.51 1.31 -7.82
N GLY A 55 8.25 1.49 -6.53
CA GLY A 55 7.50 2.64 -6.06
C GLY A 55 7.35 2.70 -4.55
N CYS A 56 6.90 3.84 -4.09
CA CYS A 56 6.61 4.13 -2.70
C CYS A 56 5.37 4.99 -2.55
N GLY A 57 4.93 5.14 -1.31
CA GLY A 57 3.89 6.08 -0.96
C GLY A 57 4.17 6.80 0.35
N PHE A 58 3.43 7.89 0.54
CA PHE A 58 3.47 8.70 1.76
C PHE A 58 2.04 8.83 2.28
N GLU A 59 1.83 8.49 3.54
CA GLU A 59 0.54 8.66 4.22
C GLU A 59 0.61 9.91 5.10
N VAL A 60 -0.13 10.95 4.70
CA VAL A 60 -0.11 12.26 5.36
C VAL A 60 -1.45 12.55 6.02
N ARG A 61 -1.42 13.04 7.26
CA ARG A 61 -2.65 13.42 7.99
C ARG A 61 -3.13 14.76 7.47
N LEU A 62 -4.43 14.93 7.21
CA LEU A 62 -4.96 16.17 6.64
C LEU A 62 -5.46 17.18 7.67
N GLY A 63 -5.75 16.72 8.88
CA GLY A 63 -6.15 17.58 10.00
C GLY A 63 -5.03 18.49 10.52
N ASN A 64 -5.38 19.30 11.53
CA ASN A 64 -4.50 20.30 12.16
C ASN A 64 -3.39 19.71 13.04
N GLN A 65 -3.34 18.39 13.22
CA GLN A 65 -2.41 17.75 14.15
C GLN A 65 -1.51 16.75 13.42
N ALA A 66 -0.21 16.89 13.70
CA ALA A 66 0.91 16.03 13.34
C ALA A 66 1.66 16.31 12.03
N ASP A 67 2.98 16.52 12.19
CA ASP A 67 4.07 16.34 11.21
C ASP A 67 4.40 14.84 11.04
N GLN A 68 3.38 13.98 11.15
CA GLN A 68 3.54 12.55 10.99
C GLN A 68 3.24 12.18 9.53
N VAL A 69 4.23 11.51 8.93
CA VAL A 69 4.12 10.93 7.60
C VAL A 69 4.58 9.49 7.72
N ASP A 70 3.69 8.55 7.42
CA ASP A 70 4.07 7.14 7.32
C ASP A 70 4.55 6.85 5.90
N PHE A 71 5.34 5.80 5.78
CA PHE A 71 6.00 5.46 4.52
C PHE A 71 5.53 4.11 4.03
N CYS A 72 5.20 4.02 2.74
CA CYS A 72 4.82 2.77 2.09
C CYS A 72 5.84 2.42 1.02
N LEU A 73 6.18 1.14 0.87
CA LEU A 73 7.05 0.63 -0.18
C LEU A 73 6.30 -0.40 -1.00
N ARG A 74 6.29 -0.26 -2.33
CA ARG A 74 5.60 -1.18 -3.24
C ARG A 74 6.58 -2.15 -3.88
N ALA A 75 6.28 -3.43 -3.85
CA ALA A 75 6.98 -4.48 -4.58
C ALA A 75 6.00 -5.16 -5.54
N MET A 76 6.29 -5.12 -6.84
CA MET A 76 5.50 -5.81 -7.85
C MET A 76 6.24 -7.07 -8.30
N ALA A 77 5.48 -8.13 -8.54
CA ALA A 77 5.96 -9.37 -9.12
C ALA A 77 6.71 -9.15 -10.44
N SER A 78 6.07 -8.41 -11.35
CA SER A 78 6.56 -8.14 -12.69
C SER A 78 7.76 -7.19 -12.76
N GLU A 79 8.14 -6.56 -11.65
CA GLU A 79 9.20 -5.54 -11.60
C GLU A 79 10.39 -5.98 -10.73
N GLY A 80 10.49 -7.28 -10.41
CA GLY A 80 11.58 -7.85 -9.61
C GLY A 80 11.41 -7.67 -8.10
N GLY A 81 10.21 -7.34 -7.63
CA GLY A 81 9.92 -7.11 -6.22
C GLY A 81 10.02 -8.38 -5.36
N ARG A 82 9.82 -9.57 -5.95
CA ARG A 82 9.88 -10.86 -5.25
C ARG A 82 11.31 -11.15 -4.80
N GLU A 83 12.25 -10.99 -5.74
CA GLU A 83 13.68 -11.21 -5.57
C GLU A 83 14.30 -10.18 -4.63
N ALA A 84 13.87 -8.91 -4.75
CA ALA A 84 14.38 -7.81 -3.94
C ALA A 84 14.26 -8.09 -2.43
N PHE A 85 13.18 -8.76 -1.99
CA PHE A 85 12.97 -9.08 -0.57
C PHE A 85 13.35 -10.51 -0.18
N SER A 86 13.34 -11.49 -1.09
CA SER A 86 13.78 -12.84 -0.77
C SER A 86 15.30 -12.93 -0.56
N GLU A 87 16.06 -12.08 -1.25
CA GLU A 87 17.52 -11.94 -1.10
C GLU A 87 17.92 -10.95 0.01
N TYR A 88 16.97 -10.17 0.53
CA TYR A 88 17.22 -9.15 1.54
C TYR A 88 17.50 -9.78 2.91
N GLU A 89 18.64 -9.39 3.49
CA GLU A 89 19.02 -9.76 4.85
C GLU A 89 18.87 -8.52 5.74
N PRO A 90 17.99 -8.55 6.75
CA PRO A 90 17.81 -7.43 7.67
C PRO A 90 19.12 -7.12 8.40
N VAL A 91 19.39 -5.85 8.65
CA VAL A 91 20.57 -5.44 9.42
C VAL A 91 20.54 -6.08 10.81
N ALA A 92 21.62 -6.80 11.17
CA ALA A 92 21.77 -7.61 12.39
C ALA A 92 21.51 -6.87 13.73
N ALA A 93 21.41 -5.54 13.71
CA ALA A 93 21.23 -4.69 14.90
C ALA A 93 19.76 -4.56 15.38
N SER A 94 18.80 -5.23 14.75
CA SER A 94 17.38 -5.19 15.18
C SER A 94 17.11 -6.07 16.41
N PRO A 95 16.13 -5.75 17.28
CA PRO A 95 15.72 -6.62 18.37
C PRO A 95 15.23 -7.98 17.84
N PRO A 96 15.43 -9.09 18.57
CA PRO A 96 15.06 -10.43 18.10
C PRO A 96 13.61 -10.55 17.60
N ALA A 97 12.65 -9.91 18.29
CA ALA A 97 11.25 -9.93 17.88
C ALA A 97 10.99 -9.30 16.50
N ASN A 98 11.78 -8.29 16.11
CA ASN A 98 11.67 -7.67 14.80
C ASN A 98 12.44 -8.47 13.74
N GLN A 99 13.55 -9.11 14.13
CA GLN A 99 14.25 -10.05 13.25
C GLN A 99 13.31 -11.20 12.84
N ALA A 100 12.55 -11.78 13.77
CA ALA A 100 11.58 -12.83 13.46
C ALA A 100 10.51 -12.38 12.44
N LYS A 101 9.98 -11.15 12.57
CA LYS A 101 9.01 -10.60 11.63
C LYS A 101 9.60 -10.35 10.24
N TRP A 102 10.83 -9.84 10.19
CA TRP A 102 11.54 -9.69 8.92
C TRP A 102 11.90 -11.03 8.27
N HIS A 103 12.23 -12.04 9.07
CA HIS A 103 12.39 -13.41 8.58
C HIS A 103 11.08 -13.93 8.00
N ALA A 104 9.94 -13.75 8.67
CA ALA A 104 8.64 -14.16 8.14
C ALA A 104 8.29 -13.47 6.81
N LEU A 105 8.59 -12.17 6.67
CA LEU A 105 8.47 -11.47 5.39
C LEU A 105 9.38 -12.07 4.31
N ARG A 106 10.63 -12.37 4.66
CA ARG A 106 11.57 -13.02 3.74
C ARG A 106 11.08 -14.41 3.30
N GLU A 107 10.58 -15.22 4.23
CA GLU A 107 10.01 -16.53 3.92
C GLU A 107 8.79 -16.38 3.00
N PHE A 108 7.89 -15.43 3.27
CA PHE A 108 6.79 -15.11 2.35
C PHE A 108 7.30 -14.77 0.95
N CYS A 109 8.33 -13.93 0.82
CA CYS A 109 8.91 -13.60 -0.47
C CYS A 109 9.62 -14.79 -1.14
N LEU A 110 10.19 -15.73 -0.38
CA LEU A 110 10.74 -16.98 -0.93
C LEU A 110 9.64 -17.85 -1.53
N HIS A 111 8.51 -18.04 -0.84
CA HIS A 111 7.34 -18.71 -1.40
C HIS A 111 6.80 -17.95 -2.62
N TRP A 112 6.77 -16.62 -2.57
CA TRP A 112 6.34 -15.81 -3.70
C TRP A 112 7.26 -15.93 -4.93
N CYS A 113 8.52 -16.34 -4.76
CA CYS A 113 9.46 -16.64 -5.86
C CYS A 113 9.37 -18.10 -6.34
N ASP A 114 8.76 -19.00 -5.59
CA ASP A 114 8.82 -20.44 -5.83
C ASP A 114 7.77 -20.87 -6.87
N PRO A 115 8.17 -21.44 -8.03
CA PRO A 115 7.24 -21.96 -9.05
C PRO A 115 6.32 -23.07 -8.57
N SER A 116 6.64 -23.73 -7.46
CA SER A 116 5.78 -24.73 -6.83
C SER A 116 4.80 -24.14 -5.81
N SER A 117 4.99 -22.87 -5.42
CA SER A 117 4.12 -22.21 -4.46
C SER A 117 2.87 -21.66 -5.15
N PRO A 118 1.69 -21.88 -4.56
CA PRO A 118 0.45 -21.30 -5.05
C PRO A 118 0.40 -19.77 -4.94
N ILE A 119 1.25 -19.18 -4.10
CA ILE A 119 1.37 -17.73 -3.93
C ILE A 119 1.91 -17.06 -5.20
N LEU A 120 2.74 -17.77 -5.97
CA LEU A 120 3.38 -17.24 -7.19
C LEU A 120 2.35 -16.64 -8.17
N ASP A 121 1.25 -17.34 -8.42
CA ASP A 121 0.30 -16.96 -9.47
C ASP A 121 -0.79 -16.01 -8.97
N HIS A 122 -0.97 -15.90 -7.64
CA HIS A 122 -2.09 -15.17 -7.05
C HIS A 122 -1.69 -13.84 -6.44
N VAL A 123 -0.42 -13.66 -6.07
CA VAL A 123 0.10 -12.40 -5.56
C VAL A 123 0.89 -11.70 -6.66
N ASN A 124 0.47 -10.49 -7.00
CA ASN A 124 1.15 -9.63 -7.97
C ASN A 124 1.75 -8.39 -7.31
N ASN A 125 1.15 -7.91 -6.22
CA ASN A 125 1.54 -6.66 -5.58
C ASN A 125 1.62 -6.81 -4.06
N VAL A 126 2.73 -6.34 -3.49
CA VAL A 126 2.97 -6.27 -2.05
C VAL A 126 3.30 -4.84 -1.65
N TRP A 127 2.65 -4.35 -0.59
CA TRP A 127 2.98 -3.09 0.06
C TRP A 127 3.53 -3.34 1.47
N LEU A 128 4.63 -2.67 1.79
CA LEU A 128 5.16 -2.60 3.15
C LEU A 128 4.86 -1.22 3.73
N GLU A 129 4.11 -1.14 4.82
CA GLU A 129 3.78 0.12 5.49
C GLU A 129 4.57 0.27 6.79
N PHE A 130 5.18 1.44 6.98
CA PHE A 130 6.00 1.78 8.13
C PHE A 130 5.38 2.97 8.87
N ASP A 131 4.88 2.72 10.07
CA ASP A 131 4.38 3.75 10.98
C ASP A 131 5.58 4.57 11.53
N LEU A 132 5.63 5.89 11.24
CA LEU A 132 6.75 6.77 11.62
C LEU A 132 6.38 7.79 12.71
N ASP A 133 5.43 7.46 13.57
CA ASP A 133 5.01 8.27 14.73
C ASP A 133 6.04 8.34 15.88
N GLN A 134 7.03 7.44 15.92
CA GLN A 134 7.82 7.21 17.13
C GLN A 134 9.33 7.32 16.95
N SER A 135 10.01 7.69 18.05
CA SER A 135 11.46 7.62 18.24
C SER A 135 12.09 6.24 18.01
N ALA A 136 11.26 5.20 17.81
CA ALA A 136 11.64 3.81 17.57
C ALA A 136 11.54 3.34 16.09
N PHE A 137 11.22 4.23 15.15
CA PHE A 137 11.03 3.88 13.72
C PHE A 137 12.17 3.09 13.09
N ARG A 138 13.40 3.26 13.59
CA ARG A 138 14.64 2.64 13.06
C ARG A 138 14.65 1.11 13.09
N ARG A 139 13.69 0.46 13.76
CA ARG A 139 13.75 -0.99 14.04
C ARG A 139 12.42 -1.70 13.92
N GLN A 140 11.34 -1.05 13.50
CA GLN A 140 10.03 -1.70 13.41
C GLN A 140 9.93 -2.55 12.14
N ALA A 141 9.33 -3.72 12.27
CA ALA A 141 8.91 -4.49 11.10
C ALA A 141 7.70 -3.80 10.44
N PRO A 142 7.56 -3.85 9.11
CA PRO A 142 6.45 -3.23 8.42
C PRO A 142 5.14 -3.99 8.64
N SER A 143 4.01 -3.32 8.46
CA SER A 143 2.78 -4.02 8.10
C SER A 143 2.89 -4.47 6.64
N VAL A 144 2.48 -5.69 6.32
CA VAL A 144 2.64 -6.28 4.98
C VAL A 144 1.26 -6.45 4.37
N PHE A 145 0.99 -5.80 3.24
CA PHE A 145 -0.24 -5.93 2.48
C PHE A 145 0.05 -6.62 1.15
N PHE A 146 -0.81 -7.54 0.72
CA PHE A 146 -0.67 -8.25 -0.55
C PHE A 146 -2.02 -8.47 -1.21
N ASP A 147 -2.06 -8.42 -2.54
CA ASP A 147 -3.26 -8.72 -3.33
C ASP A 147 -3.43 -10.23 -3.51
N VAL A 148 -4.60 -10.66 -3.98
CA VAL A 148 -4.91 -12.08 -4.24
C VAL A 148 -5.56 -12.31 -5.62
N GLY A 149 -5.31 -11.41 -6.58
CA GLY A 149 -5.91 -11.44 -7.92
C GLY A 149 -7.38 -10.99 -7.95
N GLU A 150 -7.83 -10.41 -9.07
CA GLU A 150 -9.15 -9.75 -9.16
C GLU A 150 -10.36 -10.70 -9.14
N ASP A 151 -10.17 -11.97 -9.54
CA ASP A 151 -11.28 -12.94 -9.71
C ASP A 151 -11.50 -13.87 -8.50
N ALA A 152 -10.65 -13.79 -7.48
CA ALA A 152 -10.44 -14.93 -6.59
C ALA A 152 -11.29 -14.89 -5.29
N VAL A 153 -12.52 -14.38 -5.32
CA VAL A 153 -13.29 -14.11 -4.07
C VAL A 153 -13.50 -15.35 -3.18
N PHE A 154 -13.80 -16.52 -3.76
CA PHE A 154 -14.03 -17.76 -3.00
C PHE A 154 -12.86 -18.75 -3.08
N GLU A 155 -12.16 -18.80 -4.20
CA GLU A 155 -10.98 -19.66 -4.37
C GLU A 155 -9.77 -19.13 -3.61
N SER A 156 -9.74 -17.86 -3.17
CA SER A 156 -8.62 -17.30 -2.40
C SER A 156 -8.58 -17.70 -0.94
N GLN A 157 -9.63 -18.26 -0.34
CA GLN A 157 -9.65 -18.40 1.12
C GLN A 157 -8.47 -19.22 1.64
N TRP A 158 -8.14 -20.31 0.95
CA TRP A 158 -7.00 -21.15 1.33
C TRP A 158 -5.65 -20.45 1.07
N ILE A 159 -5.52 -19.71 -0.04
CA ILE A 159 -4.32 -18.92 -0.37
C ILE A 159 -4.09 -17.83 0.68
N VAL A 160 -5.17 -17.14 1.08
CA VAL A 160 -5.14 -16.13 2.14
C VAL A 160 -4.68 -16.76 3.45
N THR A 161 -5.24 -17.90 3.84
CA THR A 161 -4.82 -18.61 5.05
C THR A 161 -3.35 -19.03 4.97
N GLU A 162 -2.90 -19.57 3.83
CA GLU A 162 -1.52 -20.00 3.62
C GLU A 162 -0.54 -18.82 3.68
N ALA A 163 -0.78 -17.75 2.93
CA ALA A 163 0.03 -16.53 2.93
C ALA A 163 0.11 -15.90 4.33
N LEU A 164 -1.01 -15.80 5.04
CA LEU A 164 -1.04 -15.28 6.42
C LEU A 164 -0.28 -16.18 7.39
N SER A 165 -0.32 -17.50 7.19
CA SER A 165 0.38 -18.44 8.05
C SER A 165 1.89 -18.29 7.96
N ILE A 166 2.40 -18.02 6.75
CA ILE A 166 3.82 -17.75 6.50
C ILE A 166 4.20 -16.40 7.12
N LEU A 167 3.44 -15.33 6.83
CA LEU A 167 3.75 -13.97 7.31
C LEU A 167 3.68 -13.82 8.84
N ARG A 168 2.80 -14.57 9.51
CA ARG A 168 2.69 -14.57 10.99
C ARG A 168 3.57 -15.62 11.65
N ALA A 169 4.19 -16.50 10.88
CA ALA A 169 4.86 -17.72 11.35
C ALA A 169 3.99 -18.56 12.31
N LEU A 170 2.66 -18.50 12.11
CA LEU A 170 1.63 -19.12 12.95
C LEU A 170 0.41 -19.41 12.07
N PRO A 171 -0.26 -20.57 12.25
CA PRO A 171 -1.53 -20.84 11.57
C PRO A 171 -2.55 -19.72 11.84
N ALA A 172 -3.44 -19.48 10.87
CA ALA A 172 -4.59 -18.62 11.13
C ALA A 172 -5.42 -19.22 12.27
N ASP A 173 -5.73 -18.40 13.27
CA ASP A 173 -6.64 -18.82 14.32
C ASP A 173 -8.07 -18.95 13.77
N GLN A 174 -8.84 -19.88 14.35
CA GLN A 174 -10.21 -20.18 13.92
C GLN A 174 -11.11 -18.94 13.91
N GLN A 175 -10.85 -17.98 14.82
CA GLN A 175 -11.60 -16.73 14.89
C GLN A 175 -11.37 -15.87 13.64
N THR A 176 -10.11 -15.74 13.20
CA THR A 176 -9.74 -15.02 11.97
C THR A 176 -10.36 -15.67 10.74
N GLU A 177 -10.34 -17.01 10.64
CA GLU A 177 -10.97 -17.73 9.52
C GLU A 177 -12.49 -17.54 9.48
N GLN A 178 -13.16 -17.66 10.64
CA GLN A 178 -14.60 -17.41 10.75
C GLN A 178 -14.97 -15.96 10.44
N ALA A 179 -14.14 -15.00 10.86
CA ALA A 179 -14.31 -13.59 10.56
C ALA A 179 -14.15 -13.34 9.05
N LEU A 180 -13.12 -13.91 8.42
CA LEU A 180 -12.91 -13.84 6.98
C LEU A 180 -14.10 -14.44 6.23
N HIS A 181 -14.51 -15.67 6.54
CA HIS A 181 -15.65 -16.34 5.91
C HIS A 181 -16.94 -15.53 6.03
N ARG A 182 -17.19 -14.94 7.20
CA ARG A 182 -18.35 -14.05 7.43
C ARG A 182 -18.30 -12.82 6.53
N CYS A 183 -17.14 -12.17 6.41
CA CYS A 183 -16.96 -11.02 5.52
C CYS A 183 -17.17 -11.41 4.06
N LEU A 184 -16.57 -12.51 3.59
CA LEU A 184 -16.70 -12.96 2.20
C LEU A 184 -18.14 -13.36 1.85
N SER A 185 -18.83 -14.06 2.76
CA SER A 185 -20.26 -14.39 2.63
C SER A 185 -21.18 -13.16 2.65
N ALA A 186 -20.68 -12.04 3.17
CA ALA A 186 -21.39 -10.79 3.24
C ALA A 186 -21.19 -9.88 2.02
N LEU A 187 -20.24 -10.19 1.14
CA LEU A 187 -19.88 -9.32 0.02
C LEU A 187 -21.07 -9.04 -0.91
N PRO A 188 -21.27 -7.78 -1.30
CA PRO A 188 -22.23 -7.43 -2.34
C PRO A 188 -21.71 -7.86 -3.73
N ALA A 189 -22.59 -7.82 -4.73
CA ALA A 189 -22.18 -8.01 -6.12
C ALA A 189 -21.11 -6.98 -6.52
N ARG A 190 -20.14 -7.39 -7.36
CA ARG A 190 -19.00 -6.58 -7.80
C ARG A 190 -18.07 -6.09 -6.68
N ALA A 191 -18.10 -6.76 -5.52
CA ALA A 191 -17.10 -6.58 -4.50
C ALA A 191 -16.14 -7.76 -4.48
N GLY A 192 -14.92 -7.49 -4.03
CA GLY A 192 -13.87 -8.49 -3.93
C GLY A 192 -12.80 -8.09 -2.95
N ILE A 193 -11.89 -9.02 -2.69
CA ILE A 193 -10.70 -8.76 -1.91
C ILE A 193 -9.79 -7.85 -2.74
N TYR A 194 -9.33 -6.75 -2.14
CA TYR A 194 -8.37 -5.85 -2.75
C TYR A 194 -6.97 -6.10 -2.21
N TYR A 195 -6.82 -6.11 -0.88
CA TYR A 195 -5.59 -6.49 -0.19
C TYR A 195 -5.90 -7.23 1.12
N LEU A 196 -4.98 -8.08 1.53
CA LEU A 196 -4.88 -8.59 2.90
C LEU A 196 -3.65 -7.99 3.55
N GLY A 197 -3.79 -7.53 4.80
CA GLY A 197 -2.72 -6.95 5.59
C GLY A 197 -2.38 -7.80 6.81
N ALA A 198 -1.11 -8.16 6.98
CA ALA A 198 -0.56 -8.63 8.25
C ALA A 198 0.08 -7.43 8.97
N MET A 199 -0.52 -6.96 10.07
CA MET A 199 -0.09 -5.74 10.75
C MET A 199 1.10 -6.00 11.70
N LEU A 200 2.22 -6.54 11.18
CA LEU A 200 3.34 -7.05 11.98
C LEU A 200 3.97 -5.99 12.89
N ALA A 201 3.86 -4.71 12.55
CA ALA A 201 4.34 -3.60 13.38
C ALA A 201 3.65 -3.53 14.77
N ARG A 202 2.44 -4.10 14.91
CA ARG A 202 1.58 -3.92 16.09
C ARG A 202 1.70 -5.09 17.07
N PRO A 203 1.48 -4.89 18.39
CA PRO A 203 1.62 -5.94 19.40
C PRO A 203 0.79 -7.20 19.13
N GLN A 204 -0.48 -7.03 18.72
CA GLN A 204 -1.41 -8.14 18.45
C GLN A 204 -1.37 -8.65 17.00
N GLN A 205 -0.57 -8.01 16.15
CA GLN A 205 -0.42 -8.33 14.72
C GLN A 205 -1.75 -8.67 14.03
N PRO A 206 -2.76 -7.78 14.11
CA PRO A 206 -4.07 -8.06 13.53
C PRO A 206 -3.97 -8.32 12.02
N VAL A 207 -4.97 -9.03 11.51
CA VAL A 207 -5.14 -9.25 10.08
C VAL A 207 -6.16 -8.25 9.60
N ARG A 208 -5.74 -7.42 8.65
CA ARG A 208 -6.58 -6.42 7.99
C ARG A 208 -7.10 -6.96 6.67
N LEU A 209 -8.41 -6.89 6.48
CA LEU A 209 -9.05 -7.19 5.22
C LEU A 209 -9.41 -5.88 4.52
N CYS A 210 -8.90 -5.67 3.31
CA CYS A 210 -9.24 -4.54 2.46
C CYS A 210 -10.11 -5.04 1.30
N LEU A 211 -11.32 -4.51 1.19
CA LEU A 211 -12.34 -4.94 0.23
C LEU A 211 -12.66 -3.82 -0.74
N LYS A 212 -12.55 -4.08 -2.04
CA LYS A 212 -13.05 -3.15 -3.05
C LYS A 212 -14.54 -3.40 -3.24
N MET A 213 -15.37 -2.36 -3.16
CA MET A 213 -16.83 -2.49 -3.31
C MET A 213 -17.50 -1.20 -3.78
N PRO A 214 -18.72 -1.27 -4.34
CA PRO A 214 -19.51 -0.08 -4.64
C PRO A 214 -19.79 0.76 -3.39
N VAL A 215 -19.66 2.08 -3.49
CA VAL A 215 -19.87 3.01 -2.36
C VAL A 215 -21.24 2.83 -1.69
N LEU A 216 -22.29 2.60 -2.50
CA LEU A 216 -23.65 2.43 -2.02
C LEU A 216 -23.86 1.15 -1.20
N ALA A 217 -22.96 0.16 -1.33
CA ALA A 217 -23.08 -1.12 -0.65
C ALA A 217 -22.47 -1.13 0.76
N ILE A 218 -21.64 -0.12 1.11
CA ILE A 218 -20.88 -0.08 2.36
C ILE A 218 -21.77 -0.24 3.60
N SER A 219 -22.91 0.47 3.62
CA SER A 219 -23.81 0.49 4.76
C SER A 219 -24.48 -0.86 5.01
N THR A 220 -24.91 -1.53 3.94
CA THR A 220 -25.52 -2.85 4.01
C THR A 220 -24.49 -3.89 4.42
N PHE A 221 -23.28 -3.82 3.86
CA PHE A 221 -22.17 -4.72 4.19
C PHE A 221 -21.79 -4.64 5.67
N LEU A 222 -21.53 -3.43 6.19
CA LEU A 222 -21.12 -3.23 7.60
C LEU A 222 -22.16 -3.75 8.59
N LYS A 223 -23.45 -3.55 8.30
CA LYS A 223 -24.56 -4.11 9.09
C LYS A 223 -24.57 -5.63 9.05
N LYS A 224 -24.37 -6.24 7.86
CA LYS A 224 -24.41 -7.69 7.67
C LYS A 224 -23.27 -8.41 8.41
N ILE A 225 -22.08 -7.81 8.49
CA ILE A 225 -20.95 -8.39 9.23
C ILE A 225 -20.99 -8.11 10.75
N GLY A 226 -21.92 -7.24 11.19
CA GLY A 226 -22.15 -6.92 12.59
C GLY A 226 -21.24 -5.83 13.16
N TRP A 227 -20.75 -4.90 12.33
CA TRP A 227 -20.03 -3.72 12.83
C TRP A 227 -20.96 -2.80 13.62
N ARG A 228 -20.54 -2.38 14.82
CA ARG A 228 -21.39 -1.65 15.78
C ARG A 228 -21.28 -0.13 15.69
N GLY A 229 -20.41 0.40 14.84
CA GLY A 229 -20.23 1.84 14.71
C GLY A 229 -21.35 2.55 13.95
N ASN A 230 -21.21 3.86 13.85
CA ASN A 230 -22.21 4.71 13.22
C ASN A 230 -22.12 4.68 11.69
N VAL A 231 -22.81 3.70 11.08
CA VAL A 231 -22.88 3.54 9.62
C VAL A 231 -23.42 4.79 8.92
N SER A 232 -24.36 5.51 9.54
CA SER A 232 -24.93 6.73 8.97
C SER A 232 -23.91 7.87 8.93
N ALA A 233 -23.00 7.95 9.91
CA ALA A 233 -21.91 8.92 9.88
C ALA A 233 -20.96 8.66 8.71
N ILE A 234 -20.57 7.39 8.48
CA ILE A 234 -19.74 7.02 7.32
C ILE A 234 -20.40 7.47 6.01
N LYS A 235 -21.69 7.15 5.86
CA LYS A 235 -22.46 7.55 4.68
C LYS A 235 -22.46 9.06 4.49
N TYR A 236 -22.74 9.82 5.55
CA TYR A 236 -22.77 11.28 5.51
C TYR A 236 -21.44 11.88 5.07
N GLU A 237 -20.32 11.43 5.64
CA GLU A 237 -18.99 11.95 5.29
C GLU A 237 -18.61 11.65 3.84
N ILE A 238 -18.88 10.43 3.36
CA ILE A 238 -18.52 10.02 1.99
C ILE A 238 -19.43 10.67 0.96
N GLU A 239 -20.75 10.74 1.19
CA GLU A 239 -21.69 11.35 0.24
C GLU A 239 -21.51 12.86 0.11
N ALA A 240 -20.93 13.51 1.14
CA ALA A 240 -20.58 14.92 1.08
C ALA A 240 -19.38 15.22 0.17
N VAL A 241 -18.68 14.19 -0.34
CA VAL A 241 -17.56 14.35 -1.28
C VAL A 241 -18.07 14.31 -2.73
N PRO A 242 -17.93 15.41 -3.50
CA PRO A 242 -18.40 15.45 -4.88
C PRO A 242 -17.54 14.57 -5.78
N ASN A 243 -18.14 14.05 -6.85
CA ASN A 243 -17.46 13.29 -7.91
C ASN A 243 -16.58 12.13 -7.41
N CYS A 244 -16.95 11.50 -6.29
CA CYS A 244 -16.28 10.29 -5.82
C CYS A 244 -16.43 9.15 -6.84
N ALA A 245 -15.40 8.32 -6.96
CA ALA A 245 -15.45 7.07 -7.73
C ALA A 245 -16.59 6.16 -7.24
N GLU A 246 -17.12 5.34 -8.14
CA GLU A 246 -18.25 4.44 -7.82
C GLU A 246 -17.85 3.32 -6.85
N SER A 247 -16.56 2.95 -6.85
CA SER A 247 -15.98 1.97 -5.94
C SER A 247 -15.05 2.61 -4.92
N ILE A 248 -15.09 2.09 -3.71
CA ILE A 248 -14.19 2.42 -2.60
C ILE A 248 -13.37 1.19 -2.20
N VAL A 249 -12.38 1.39 -1.33
CA VAL A 249 -11.75 0.30 -0.57
C VAL A 249 -12.12 0.44 0.90
N LEU A 250 -12.66 -0.62 1.47
CA LEU A 250 -13.02 -0.75 2.88
C LEU A 250 -11.99 -1.61 3.60
N GLY A 251 -11.26 -1.03 4.55
CA GLY A 251 -10.32 -1.74 5.43
C GLY A 251 -10.91 -2.01 6.82
N LEU A 252 -10.80 -3.23 7.32
CA LEU A 252 -11.18 -3.59 8.69
C LEU A 252 -10.28 -4.70 9.27
N ASP A 253 -10.13 -4.73 10.60
CA ASP A 253 -9.38 -5.78 11.29
C ASP A 253 -10.31 -6.96 11.65
N LEU A 254 -9.84 -8.19 11.42
CA LEU A 254 -10.66 -9.40 11.57
C LEU A 254 -10.81 -9.89 13.01
N GLN A 255 -9.91 -9.49 13.92
CA GLN A 255 -9.89 -9.96 15.31
C GLN A 255 -11.09 -9.48 16.12
N ASP A 256 -11.59 -8.27 15.86
CA ASP A 256 -12.81 -7.74 16.49
C ASP A 256 -13.60 -6.92 15.48
N ILE A 257 -14.32 -7.60 14.58
CA ILE A 257 -15.15 -6.94 13.57
C ILE A 257 -16.11 -5.94 14.24
N ALA A 258 -16.72 -6.28 15.37
CA ALA A 258 -17.78 -5.49 15.97
C ALA A 258 -17.32 -4.09 16.41
N ASN A 259 -16.09 -4.00 16.95
CA ASN A 259 -15.51 -2.73 17.41
C ASN A 259 -14.29 -2.28 16.59
N SER A 260 -14.04 -2.92 15.44
CA SER A 260 -12.91 -2.58 14.58
C SER A 260 -12.96 -1.12 14.13
N LYS A 261 -11.77 -0.52 14.03
CA LYS A 261 -11.60 0.70 13.25
C LYS A 261 -11.81 0.36 11.77
N ILE A 262 -12.54 1.23 11.09
CA ILE A 262 -12.85 1.10 9.68
C ILE A 262 -12.09 2.17 8.90
N GLY A 263 -11.33 1.76 7.89
CA GLY A 263 -10.76 2.65 6.89
C GLY A 263 -11.65 2.66 5.65
N VAL A 264 -11.98 3.84 5.13
CA VAL A 264 -12.65 3.97 3.83
C VAL A 264 -11.79 4.82 2.92
N GLU A 265 -11.27 4.20 1.88
CA GLU A 265 -10.41 4.82 0.88
C GLU A 265 -11.26 5.21 -0.33
N ILE A 266 -11.22 6.50 -0.64
CA ILE A 266 -11.96 7.11 -1.74
C ILE A 266 -10.99 7.77 -2.72
N LYS A 267 -11.40 7.81 -3.98
CA LYS A 267 -10.73 8.53 -5.05
C LYS A 267 -11.75 9.37 -5.79
N PRO A 268 -11.34 10.47 -6.45
CA PRO A 268 -12.23 11.11 -7.41
C PRO A 268 -12.50 10.17 -8.60
N ARG A 269 -13.59 10.42 -9.33
CA ARG A 269 -13.94 9.72 -10.57
C ARG A 269 -12.90 9.92 -11.66
N SER A 270 -12.25 11.09 -11.68
CA SER A 270 -11.14 11.39 -12.58
C SER A 270 -10.10 12.27 -11.89
N GLU A 271 -8.87 12.27 -12.41
CA GLU A 271 -7.79 13.16 -11.92
C GLU A 271 -8.18 14.65 -11.94
N ARG A 272 -9.11 15.05 -12.81
CA ARG A 272 -9.60 16.44 -12.91
C ARG A 272 -10.50 16.84 -11.74
N ASP A 273 -11.07 15.88 -11.01
CA ASP A 273 -11.99 16.13 -9.90
C ASP A 273 -11.28 16.25 -8.54
N TRP A 274 -9.96 16.05 -8.48
CA TRP A 274 -9.16 16.25 -7.26
C TRP A 274 -9.39 17.60 -6.58
N PRO A 275 -9.38 18.75 -7.28
CA PRO A 275 -9.61 20.04 -6.64
C PRO A 275 -10.94 20.09 -5.89
N SER A 276 -12.03 19.66 -6.53
CA SER A 276 -13.38 19.69 -5.93
C SER A 276 -13.49 18.74 -4.73
N LEU A 277 -12.87 17.57 -4.81
CA LEU A 277 -12.79 16.64 -3.69
C LEU A 277 -12.05 17.26 -2.50
N LEU A 278 -10.87 17.85 -2.72
CA LEU A 278 -10.07 18.44 -1.65
C LEU A 278 -10.72 19.70 -1.06
N ASP A 279 -11.39 20.51 -1.88
CA ASP A 279 -12.15 21.68 -1.42
C ASP A 279 -13.30 21.25 -0.48
N ALA A 280 -13.95 20.12 -0.77
CA ALA A 280 -14.96 19.54 0.12
C ALA A 280 -14.37 19.12 1.48
N LEU A 281 -13.16 18.53 1.50
CA LEU A 281 -12.46 18.21 2.76
C LEU A 281 -12.15 19.45 3.59
N VAL A 282 -11.79 20.56 2.94
CA VAL A 282 -11.54 21.84 3.61
C VAL A 282 -12.84 22.39 4.20
N ALA A 283 -13.94 22.35 3.45
CA ALA A 283 -15.26 22.78 3.93
C ALA A 283 -15.74 21.94 5.13
N GLN A 284 -15.44 20.64 5.14
CA GLN A 284 -15.69 19.73 6.26
C GLN A 284 -14.72 19.91 7.44
N LYS A 285 -13.70 20.77 7.31
CA LYS A 285 -12.58 20.93 8.27
C LYS A 285 -11.76 19.66 8.49
N ALA A 286 -11.86 18.70 7.57
CA ALA A 286 -11.06 17.48 7.55
C ALA A 286 -9.67 17.69 6.93
N CYS A 287 -9.51 18.74 6.13
CA CYS A 287 -8.24 19.18 5.54
C CYS A 287 -7.99 20.66 5.81
N THR A 288 -6.74 21.05 6.05
CA THR A 288 -6.40 22.48 6.11
C THR A 288 -6.24 23.05 4.69
N PRO A 289 -6.53 24.35 4.48
CA PRO A 289 -6.29 24.98 3.17
C PRO A 289 -4.85 24.80 2.67
N ALA A 290 -3.87 24.96 3.58
CA ALA A 290 -2.45 24.79 3.26
C ALA A 290 -2.12 23.36 2.79
N LYS A 291 -2.67 22.33 3.47
CA LYS A 291 -2.48 20.93 3.05
C LYS A 291 -3.19 20.64 1.74
N ARG A 292 -4.38 21.18 1.51
CA ARG A 292 -5.08 21.09 0.23
C ARG A 292 -4.22 21.64 -0.92
N ASP A 293 -3.66 22.83 -0.75
CA ASP A 293 -2.85 23.46 -1.78
C ASP A 293 -1.55 22.69 -2.03
N ALA A 294 -0.94 22.17 -0.96
CA ALA A 294 0.23 21.32 -1.06
C ALA A 294 -0.05 19.98 -1.75
N LEU A 295 -1.20 19.34 -1.50
CA LEU A 295 -1.61 18.14 -2.23
C LEU A 295 -1.72 18.39 -3.74
N MET A 296 -2.20 19.56 -4.14
CA MET A 296 -2.29 19.93 -5.56
C MET A 296 -0.93 20.18 -6.22
N GLN A 297 0.12 20.44 -5.44
CA GLN A 297 1.50 20.62 -5.95
C GLN A 297 2.26 19.29 -6.09
N TRP A 298 1.77 18.22 -5.45
CA TRP A 298 2.45 16.93 -5.45
C TRP A 298 2.50 16.24 -6.82
N PRO A 299 1.40 16.13 -7.59
CA PRO A 299 1.40 15.45 -8.88
C PRO A 299 2.45 16.01 -9.85
N GLY A 300 3.11 15.12 -10.57
CA GLY A 300 4.14 15.51 -11.53
C GLY A 300 4.77 14.32 -12.24
N GLN A 301 5.53 14.61 -13.29
CA GLN A 301 6.30 13.61 -14.03
C GLN A 301 7.68 14.18 -14.35
N ASP A 302 8.71 13.38 -14.16
CA ASP A 302 10.09 13.77 -14.42
C ASP A 302 10.62 12.96 -15.62
N SER A 303 10.71 13.63 -16.78
CA SER A 303 11.17 13.05 -18.05
C SER A 303 12.69 12.91 -18.14
N ALA A 304 13.46 13.65 -17.33
CA ALA A 304 14.93 13.58 -17.36
C ALA A 304 15.48 12.18 -17.01
N LEU A 305 14.64 11.30 -16.45
CA LEU A 305 14.99 9.95 -16.02
C LEU A 305 14.69 8.86 -17.07
N PHE A 306 14.26 9.23 -18.29
CA PHE A 306 14.14 8.31 -19.44
C PHE A 306 15.46 7.63 -19.84
N GLN A 307 16.58 7.97 -19.21
CA GLN A 307 17.91 7.44 -19.52
C GLN A 307 18.16 6.09 -18.80
N SER A 308 17.71 5.03 -19.48
CA SER A 308 18.01 3.60 -19.29
C SER A 308 17.41 2.88 -18.06
N PRO A 309 16.40 1.99 -18.26
CA PRO A 309 15.89 1.04 -17.26
C PRO A 309 16.95 0.22 -16.54
N GLN A 310 18.06 -0.06 -17.22
CA GLN A 310 19.17 -0.88 -16.73
C GLN A 310 19.79 -0.28 -15.46
N ASN A 311 19.69 1.05 -15.29
CA ASN A 311 20.20 1.77 -14.12
C ASN A 311 19.39 1.51 -12.84
N TRP A 312 18.14 1.05 -12.95
CA TRP A 312 17.24 0.83 -11.82
C TRP A 312 16.98 -0.65 -11.53
N HIS A 313 17.54 -1.56 -12.36
CA HIS A 313 17.33 -3.01 -12.29
C HIS A 313 15.86 -3.43 -12.29
N LEU A 314 14.99 -2.52 -12.71
CA LEU A 314 13.60 -2.79 -12.97
C LEU A 314 13.53 -3.62 -14.25
N GLN A 315 12.89 -4.78 -14.17
CA GLN A 315 12.60 -5.56 -15.36
C GLN A 315 11.33 -4.98 -15.99
N PRO A 316 11.32 -4.72 -17.32
CA PRO A 316 10.08 -4.40 -17.99
C PRO A 316 9.11 -5.58 -17.79
N PRO A 317 7.81 -5.31 -17.57
CA PRO A 317 6.82 -6.35 -17.32
C PRO A 317 6.66 -7.33 -18.48
N ASP A 318 7.14 -6.98 -19.67
CA ASP A 318 7.26 -7.87 -20.82
C ASP A 318 8.53 -7.53 -21.64
N THR A 319 9.26 -8.55 -22.07
CA THR A 319 10.52 -8.41 -22.85
C THR A 319 10.29 -7.93 -24.29
N ALA A 320 9.04 -7.85 -24.73
CA ALA A 320 8.66 -7.59 -26.12
C ALA A 320 8.64 -6.10 -26.53
N PHE A 321 8.84 -5.16 -25.61
CA PHE A 321 8.67 -3.73 -25.90
C PHE A 321 9.86 -2.88 -25.45
N GLU A 322 10.25 -1.92 -26.30
CA GLU A 322 11.04 -0.76 -25.90
C GLU A 322 10.18 0.10 -24.97
N ALA A 323 10.20 -0.22 -23.68
CA ALA A 323 9.41 0.50 -22.70
C ALA A 323 10.17 1.75 -22.23
N GLU A 324 9.61 2.93 -22.49
CA GLU A 324 10.07 4.15 -21.84
C GLU A 324 9.61 4.16 -20.38
N ILE A 325 10.53 4.44 -19.46
CA ILE A 325 10.19 4.58 -18.04
C ILE A 325 10.02 6.05 -17.70
N ALA A 326 8.83 6.41 -17.26
CA ALA A 326 8.57 7.71 -16.66
C ALA A 326 8.52 7.59 -15.14
N HIS A 327 9.26 8.43 -14.44
CA HIS A 327 9.03 8.63 -13.00
C HIS A 327 7.81 9.53 -12.81
N VAL A 328 6.85 9.10 -11.98
CA VAL A 328 5.62 9.84 -11.70
C VAL A 328 5.39 10.04 -10.22
N ARG A 329 4.74 11.16 -9.90
CA ARG A 329 4.17 11.48 -8.59
C ARG A 329 2.67 11.69 -8.78
N ARG A 330 1.85 11.04 -7.97
CA ARG A 330 0.37 11.12 -8.07
C ARG A 330 -0.27 11.16 -6.70
N LEU A 331 -1.46 11.77 -6.63
CA LEU A 331 -2.37 11.51 -5.52
C LEU A 331 -2.95 10.10 -5.71
N ASN A 332 -2.89 9.26 -4.68
CA ASN A 332 -3.39 7.90 -4.76
C ASN A 332 -4.86 7.85 -4.32
N HIS A 333 -5.14 8.14 -3.05
CA HIS A 333 -6.49 8.15 -2.49
C HIS A 333 -6.55 8.98 -1.21
N ILE A 334 -7.76 9.29 -0.77
CA ILE A 334 -8.05 9.84 0.56
C ILE A 334 -8.65 8.74 1.43
N LYS A 335 -8.20 8.62 2.67
CA LYS A 335 -8.69 7.63 3.61
C LYS A 335 -9.36 8.31 4.80
N TYR A 336 -10.60 7.95 5.03
CA TYR A 336 -11.33 8.27 6.25
C TYR A 336 -11.17 7.11 7.23
N ALA A 337 -10.76 7.39 8.45
CA ALA A 337 -10.72 6.39 9.51
C ALA A 337 -11.86 6.65 10.49
N PHE A 338 -12.66 5.61 10.75
CA PHE A 338 -13.79 5.64 11.68
C PHE A 338 -13.58 4.63 12.80
N ASP A 339 -14.18 4.88 13.94
CA ASP A 339 -14.44 3.89 14.97
C ASP A 339 -15.93 3.85 15.34
N THR A 340 -16.24 3.25 16.49
CA THR A 340 -17.62 3.17 16.97
C THR A 340 -18.19 4.52 17.42
N ALA A 341 -17.33 5.51 17.73
CA ALA A 341 -17.74 6.85 18.14
C ALA A 341 -17.91 7.81 16.95
N GLY A 342 -17.18 7.62 15.84
CA GLY A 342 -17.35 8.41 14.63
C GLY A 342 -16.09 8.55 13.80
N LEU A 343 -15.97 9.67 13.07
CA LEU A 343 -14.78 9.99 12.28
C LEU A 343 -13.60 10.32 13.21
N LEU A 344 -12.50 9.59 13.06
CA LEU A 344 -11.27 9.79 13.82
C LEU A 344 -10.31 10.74 13.12
N GLU A 345 -10.03 10.47 11.84
CA GLU A 345 -9.04 11.22 11.08
C GLU A 345 -9.25 11.02 9.57
N VAL A 346 -8.71 11.95 8.80
CA VAL A 346 -8.63 11.87 7.34
C VAL A 346 -7.17 12.00 6.91
N LYS A 347 -6.76 11.15 5.97
CA LYS A 347 -5.40 11.06 5.46
C LYS A 347 -5.39 11.10 3.94
N ALA A 348 -4.33 11.64 3.35
CA ALA A 348 -4.04 11.46 1.94
C ALA A 348 -2.90 10.46 1.76
N TYR A 349 -3.02 9.62 0.74
CA TYR A 349 -1.97 8.74 0.29
C TYR A 349 -1.41 9.29 -1.00
N LEU A 350 -0.11 9.53 -1.01
CA LEU A 350 0.66 9.99 -2.14
C LEU A 350 1.40 8.80 -2.72
N TYR A 351 1.53 8.73 -4.04
CA TYR A 351 2.35 7.72 -4.73
C TYR A 351 3.51 8.39 -5.46
N ALA A 352 4.66 7.72 -5.44
CA ALA A 352 5.75 7.98 -6.38
C ALA A 352 6.34 6.67 -6.87
N GLY A 353 6.77 6.62 -8.13
CA GLY A 353 7.37 5.42 -8.70
C GLY A 353 7.45 5.50 -10.21
N PHE A 354 7.53 4.34 -10.84
CA PHE A 354 7.76 4.23 -12.27
C PHE A 354 6.49 3.80 -13.01
N LEU A 355 6.27 4.42 -14.17
CA LEU A 355 5.32 3.95 -15.18
C LEU A 355 6.09 3.48 -16.40
N TRP A 356 5.69 2.32 -16.88
CA TRP A 356 6.12 1.79 -18.17
C TRP A 356 5.19 2.33 -19.25
N ARG A 357 5.73 3.09 -20.20
CA ARG A 357 5.00 3.48 -21.40
C ARG A 357 5.24 2.44 -22.47
N THR A 358 4.18 1.84 -22.97
CA THR A 358 4.21 1.11 -24.23
C THR A 358 4.14 2.12 -25.37
N GLY A 359 5.02 1.98 -26.36
CA GLY A 359 5.09 2.89 -27.50
C GLY A 359 3.86 2.79 -28.40
N ASN A 360 2.80 3.49 -28.05
CA ASN A 360 1.81 4.03 -29.00
C ASN A 360 1.38 5.39 -28.46
N VAL A 361 1.78 6.45 -29.16
CA VAL A 361 1.60 7.85 -28.75
C VAL A 361 0.13 8.32 -28.79
N ASP A 362 -0.80 7.47 -29.24
CA ASP A 362 -2.21 7.81 -29.33
C ASP A 362 -3.08 6.74 -28.63
N ASP A 363 -3.07 6.71 -27.29
CA ASP A 363 -4.28 6.50 -26.49
C ASP A 363 -4.00 6.48 -24.98
N GLN A 364 -5.05 6.78 -24.21
CA GLN A 364 -5.24 6.48 -22.78
C GLN A 364 -4.94 7.57 -21.75
N ALA A 365 -5.88 8.51 -21.70
CA ALA A 365 -6.47 8.92 -20.44
C ALA A 365 -7.49 7.86 -19.96
N SER A 366 -7.06 6.72 -19.39
CA SER A 366 -7.90 5.84 -18.54
C SER A 366 -7.17 4.55 -18.12
N SER A 367 -6.39 4.60 -17.03
CA SER A 367 -6.15 3.46 -16.11
C SER A 367 -5.11 3.85 -15.04
N ALA A 368 -5.58 4.15 -13.83
CA ALA A 368 -4.87 4.03 -12.53
C ALA A 368 -5.83 4.37 -11.38
#